data_AF-A0A7I7JYJ8-F1
#
_entry.id   AF-A0A7I7JYJ8-F1
#
_cell.length_a   1.000
_cell.length_b   1.000
_cell.length_c   1.000
_cell.angle_alpha   90.00
_cell.angle_beta   90.00
_cell.angle_gamma   90.00
#
_symmetry.space_group_name_H-M   'P 1'
#
loop_
_entity.id
_entity.type
_entity.pdbx_description
1 polymer ?
#
loop_
_entity_poly.entity_id
_entity_poly.type
_entity_poly.pdbx_seq_one_letter_code
_entity_poly.pdbx_strand_id
1 'polypeptide(L)' 'MLRQYFPKGTDLSRWSAEDLEAVALALNNRPRKSLDWKTPAEVFEEQPRSLQ' A
#
# COMPACT_ATOMS: atom_id res chain seq x y z
N MET A 1 8.43 -0.89 2.45
CA MET A 1 8.55 0.31 1.57
C MET A 1 8.50 -0.20 0.14
N LEU A 2 7.93 0.54 -0.83
CA LEU A 2 7.74 0.06 -2.22
C LEU A 2 9.01 -0.56 -2.84
N ARG A 3 10.18 -0.07 -2.40
CA ARG A 3 11.52 -0.56 -2.76
C ARG A 3 11.80 -2.05 -2.45
N GLN A 4 10.97 -2.68 -1.63
CA GLN A 4 11.04 -4.12 -1.34
C GLN A 4 10.47 -4.96 -2.49
N TYR A 5 9.63 -4.35 -3.34
CA TYR A 5 8.98 -5.01 -4.47
C TYR A 5 9.54 -4.50 -5.80
N PHE A 6 9.89 -3.21 -5.88
CA PHE A 6 10.41 -2.59 -7.09
C PHE A 6 11.75 -1.90 -6.82
N PRO A 7 12.84 -2.23 -7.55
CA PRO A 7 14.08 -1.47 -7.48
C PRO A 7 13.87 0.03 -7.67
N LYS A 8 14.76 0.84 -7.10
CA LYS A 8 14.66 2.30 -7.27
C LYS A 8 14.81 2.68 -8.75
N GLY A 9 13.90 3.51 -9.26
CA GLY A 9 13.89 3.93 -10.67
C GLY A 9 13.20 2.94 -11.61
N THR A 10 12.50 1.93 -11.07
CA THR A 10 11.68 1.02 -11.87
C THR A 10 10.49 1.77 -12.47
N ASP A 11 10.33 1.61 -13.78
CA ASP A 11 9.14 2.01 -14.51
C ASP A 11 7.99 1.04 -14.21
N LEU A 12 6.96 1.54 -13.53
CA LEU A 12 5.81 0.74 -13.09
C LEU A 12 4.88 0.34 -14.25
N SER A 13 4.97 1.01 -15.41
CA SER A 13 4.13 0.68 -16.58
C SER A 13 4.43 -0.69 -17.20
N ARG A 14 5.55 -1.29 -16.80
CA ARG A 14 6.00 -2.61 -17.26
C ARG A 14 5.40 -3.78 -16.48
N TRP A 15 4.75 -3.50 -15.36
CA TRP A 15 4.15 -4.51 -14.49
C TRP A 15 2.68 -4.65 -14.80
N SER A 16 2.14 -5.86 -14.68
CA SER A 16 0.73 -6.07 -14.93
C SER A 16 -0.12 -5.43 -13.83
N ALA A 17 -1.40 -5.21 -14.11
CA ALA A 17 -2.32 -4.73 -13.09
C ALA A 17 -2.40 -5.71 -11.91
N GLU A 18 -2.35 -7.03 -12.17
CA GLU A 18 -2.38 -8.05 -11.13
C GLU A 18 -1.13 -7.99 -10.23
N ASP A 19 0.05 -7.78 -10.81
CA ASP A 19 1.30 -7.64 -10.04
C ASP A 19 1.23 -6.43 -9.09
N LEU A 20 0.76 -5.30 -9.61
CA LEU A 20 0.61 -4.06 -8.85
C LEU A 20 -0.43 -4.23 -7.73
N GLU A 21 -1.53 -4.92 -8.01
CA GLU A 21 -2.58 -5.19 -7.04
C GLU A 21 -2.10 -6.12 -5.92
N ALA A 22 -1.36 -7.18 -6.24
CA ALA A 22 -0.78 -8.07 -5.25
C ALA A 22 0.17 -7.33 -4.29
N VAL A 23 1.00 -6.43 -4.83
CA VAL A 23 1.89 -5.57 -4.02
C VAL A 23 1.09 -4.58 -3.18
N ALA A 24 0.06 -3.96 -3.75
CA ALA A 24 -0.82 -3.03 -3.02
C ALA A 24 -1.51 -3.75 -1.85
N LEU A 25 -2.06 -4.94 -2.09
CA LEU A 25 -2.70 -5.77 -1.07
C LEU A 25 -1.72 -6.10 0.07
N ALA A 26 -0.49 -6.52 -0.26
CA ALA A 26 0.53 -6.81 0.74
C ALA A 26 0.93 -5.58 1.55
N LEU A 27 1.01 -4.40 0.93
CA LEU A 27 1.36 -3.16 1.61
C LEU A 27 0.25 -2.63 2.50
N ASN A 28 -0.99 -2.72 2.03
CA ASN A 28 -2.18 -2.20 2.69
C ASN A 28 -2.61 -3.06 3.88
N ASN A 29 -2.32 -4.36 3.86
CA ASN A 29 -2.61 -5.29 4.96
C ASN A 29 -1.44 -5.50 5.93
N ARG A 30 -0.35 -4.75 5.78
CA ARG A 30 0.82 -4.90 6.67
C ARG A 30 0.71 -4.00 7.90
N PRO A 31 0.70 -4.56 9.12
CA PRO A 31 0.77 -3.79 10.37
C PRO A 31 1.95 -2.81 10.39
N ARG A 32 1.70 -1.56 10.76
CA ARG A 32 2.72 -0.51 10.87
C ARG A 32 2.81 -0.02 12.29
N LYS A 33 4.01 -0.05 12.88
CA LYS A 33 4.26 0.54 14.20
C LYS A 33 3.87 2.03 14.29
N SER A 34 4.00 2.78 13.19
CA SER A 34 3.59 4.19 13.12
C SER A 34 2.07 4.41 13.10
N LEU A 35 1.30 3.35 12.88
CA LEU A 35 -0.17 3.36 12.91
C LEU A 35 -0.68 2.59 14.14
N ASP A 36 0.09 2.57 15.23
CA ASP A 36 -0.20 1.77 16.42
C ASP A 36 -0.45 0.28 16.12
N TRP A 37 0.33 -0.26 15.17
CA TRP A 37 0.22 -1.63 14.66
C TRP A 37 -1.04 -1.93 13.85
N LYS A 38 -1.88 -0.94 13.55
CA LYS A 38 -2.92 -1.06 12.52
C LYS A 38 -2.31 -1.16 11.13
N THR A 39 -3.08 -1.74 10.23
CA THR A 39 -2.79 -1.77 8.81
C THR A 39 -3.21 -0.45 8.16
N PRO A 40 -2.56 -0.02 7.07
CA PRO A 40 -3.01 1.13 6.31
C PRO A 40 -4.47 1.02 5.83
N ALA A 41 -4.94 -0.18 5.48
CA ALA A 41 -6.33 -0.41 5.10
C ALA A 41 -7.30 -0.09 6.24
N GLU A 42 -7.05 -0.61 7.45
CA GLU A 42 -7.89 -0.35 8.63
C GLU A 42 -7.96 1.16 8.95
N VAL A 43 -6.82 1.86 8.92
CA VAL A 43 -6.80 3.32 9.19
C VAL A 43 -7.53 4.11 8.10
N PHE A 44 -7.46 3.65 6.86
CA PHE A 44 -8.17 4.29 5.74
C PHE A 44 -9.69 4.10 5.87
N GLU A 45 -10.15 2.91 6.25
CA GLU A 45 -11.57 2.64 6.51
C GLU A 45 -12.10 3.40 7.74
N GLU A 46 -11.25 3.58 8.76
CA GLU A 46 -11.56 4.36 9.96
C GLU A 46 -11.58 5.89 9.70
N GLN A 47 -10.98 6.39 8.62
CA GLN A 47 -11.09 7.79 8.22
C GLN A 47 -12.40 8.01 7.46
N PRO A 48 -13.44 8.61 8.08
CA PRO A 48 -14.58 9.09 7.31
C PRO A 48 -14.07 10.14 6.32
N ARG A 49 -14.42 9.96 5.04
CA ARG A 49 -14.12 10.90 3.94
C ARG A 49 -14.44 12.34 4.36
N SER A 50 -13.45 13.05 4.91
CA SER A 50 -13.54 14.48 5.24
C SER A 50 -13.24 15.36 4.02
N LEU A 51 -13.44 14.81 2.82
CA LEU A 51 -13.23 15.47 1.54
C LEU A 51 -14.46 15.19 0.67
N GLN A 52 -15.48 16.02 0.85
CA GLN A 52 -16.26 16.56 -0.27
C GLN A 52 -15.64 17.90 -0.66
#